data_AF-A0A021X4E7-F1
#
_entry.id   AF-A0A021X4E7-F1
#
_cell.length_a   1.000
_cell.length_b   1.000
_cell.length_c   1.000
_cell.angle_alpha   90.00
_cell.angle_beta   90.00
_cell.angle_gamma   90.00
#
_symmetry.space_group_name_H-M   'P 1'
#
loop_
_entity.id
_entity.type
_entity.pdbx_description
1 polymer ?
#
loop_
_entity_poly.entity_id
_entity_poly.type
_entity_poly.pdbx_seq_one_letter_code
_entity_poly.pdbx_strand_id
1 'polypeptide(L)'
;MRPFDDAAQILFGKASSELDDTEREVLLHSREGRILSEDRNDAYDAKQSVGERVADAIARVGGSWAFIITFLGFLVVWTIVNTIVLTREAFDPYPFIFLNLVLSMLAALQAPIIMMSQNRQAARDRFEASKDYEVNLKAEIELMALHHKIDTHFISEIAALKLEVLRLHEVLRQRE
;
A
#
# COMPACT_ATOMS: atom_id res chain seq x y z
N MET A 1 34.11 12.18 -5.62
CA MET A 1 33.28 13.26 -6.18
C MET A 1 32.62 12.90 -7.53
N ARG A 2 32.48 11.62 -7.94
CA ARG A 2 31.95 11.23 -9.27
C ARG A 2 30.79 10.19 -9.37
N PRO A 3 30.22 9.60 -8.30
CA PRO A 3 29.13 8.62 -8.49
C PRO A 3 27.81 9.27 -8.96
N PHE A 4 27.67 10.59 -8.82
CA PHE A 4 26.47 11.33 -9.18
C PHE A 4 26.37 11.60 -10.69
N ASP A 5 27.51 11.89 -11.33
CA ASP A 5 27.62 12.10 -12.77
C ASP A 5 27.40 10.80 -13.54
N ASP A 6 27.98 9.70 -13.05
CA ASP A 6 27.83 8.38 -13.68
C ASP A 6 26.36 7.92 -13.68
N ALA A 7 25.64 8.13 -12.57
CA ALA A 7 24.23 7.78 -12.46
C ALA A 7 23.34 8.63 -13.38
N ALA A 8 23.60 9.94 -13.46
CA ALA A 8 22.88 10.84 -14.36
C ALA A 8 23.06 10.43 -15.83
N GLN A 9 24.29 10.07 -16.21
CA GLN A 9 24.61 9.69 -17.59
C GLN A 9 24.07 8.30 -17.96
N ILE A 10 23.98 7.36 -17.02
CA ILE A 10 23.41 6.02 -17.26
C ILE A 10 21.88 6.08 -17.36
N LEU A 11 21.21 6.85 -16.49
CA LEU A 11 19.74 6.92 -16.45
C LEU A 11 19.14 7.88 -17.48
N PHE A 12 19.77 9.04 -17.69
CA PHE A 12 19.22 10.13 -18.51
C PHE A 12 20.07 10.47 -19.74
N GLY A 13 21.27 9.90 -19.87
CA GLY A 13 22.16 10.15 -21.02
C GLY A 13 22.78 11.55 -21.05
N LYS A 14 22.53 12.39 -20.03
CA LYS A 14 22.96 13.78 -19.92
C LYS A 14 23.96 13.94 -18.77
N ALA A 15 24.79 14.98 -18.82
CA ALA A 15 25.64 15.35 -17.69
C ALA A 15 24.78 15.85 -16.52
N SER A 16 25.22 15.68 -15.27
CA SER A 16 24.42 16.09 -14.09
C SER A 16 24.09 17.60 -14.05
N SER A 17 24.83 18.40 -14.81
CA SER A 17 24.63 19.84 -14.99
C SER A 17 23.54 20.21 -16.00
N GLU A 18 23.07 19.26 -16.81
CA GLU A 18 22.05 19.46 -17.87
C GLU A 18 20.69 18.86 -17.50
N LEU A 19 20.57 18.34 -16.28
CA LEU A 19 19.31 17.79 -15.76
C LEU A 19 18.35 18.93 -15.44
N ASP A 20 17.12 18.77 -15.91
CA ASP A 20 16.00 19.60 -15.48
C ASP A 20 15.73 19.41 -13.97
N ASP A 21 15.11 20.38 -13.31
CA ASP A 21 14.90 20.35 -11.85
C ASP A 21 14.17 19.07 -11.41
N THR A 22 13.24 18.58 -12.25
CA THR A 22 12.51 17.32 -12.06
C THR A 22 13.41 16.09 -12.19
N GLU A 23 14.30 16.05 -13.19
CA GLU A 23 15.22 14.92 -13.44
C GLU A 23 16.25 14.80 -12.30
N ARG A 24 16.70 15.95 -11.79
CA ARG A 24 17.63 16.05 -10.67
C ARG A 24 17.00 15.57 -9.35
N GLU A 25 15.73 15.89 -9.14
CA GLU A 25 14.97 15.43 -7.98
C GLU A 25 14.83 13.90 -7.97
N VAL A 26 14.54 13.30 -9.13
CA VAL A 26 14.43 11.83 -9.28
C VAL A 26 15.78 11.13 -9.02
N LEU A 27 16.90 11.70 -9.47
CA LEU A 27 18.24 11.15 -9.20
C LEU A 27 18.63 11.21 -7.72
N LEU A 28 18.27 12.29 -7.04
CA LEU A 28 18.49 12.44 -5.60
C LEU A 28 17.69 11.40 -4.80
N HIS A 29 16.45 11.14 -5.19
CA HIS A 29 15.58 10.15 -4.54
C HIS A 29 15.97 8.70 -4.87
N SER A 30 16.57 8.44 -6.03
CA SER A 30 17.01 7.09 -6.42
C SER A 30 18.21 6.59 -5.61
N ARG A 31 19.09 7.51 -5.17
CA ARG A 31 20.31 7.16 -4.42
C ARG A 31 20.04 6.62 -3.02
N GLU A 32 18.85 6.86 -2.46
CA GLU A 32 18.63 6.47 -1.07
C GLU A 32 18.43 4.98 -0.88
N GLY A 33 18.01 4.19 -1.89
CA GLY A 33 17.93 2.72 -1.79
C GLY A 33 17.26 2.20 -0.50
N ARG A 34 16.55 3.07 0.22
CA ARG A 34 15.82 2.74 1.41
C ARG A 34 14.46 2.34 0.92
N ILE A 35 14.01 1.23 1.46
CA ILE A 35 12.68 0.70 1.33
C ILE A 35 11.76 1.76 1.94
N LEU A 36 11.42 2.78 1.14
CA LEU A 36 10.65 3.96 1.55
C LEU A 36 9.23 3.57 1.97
N SER A 37 8.81 2.33 1.68
CA SER A 37 7.58 1.72 2.17
C SER A 37 7.55 1.56 3.69
N GLU A 38 8.67 1.20 4.33
CA GLU A 38 8.68 0.88 5.77
C GLU A 38 8.68 2.15 6.63
N ASP A 39 9.55 3.11 6.28
CA ASP A 39 9.68 4.41 6.97
C ASP A 39 8.41 5.28 6.87
N ARG A 40 7.63 5.13 5.79
CA ARG A 40 6.39 5.90 5.58
C ARG A 40 5.18 5.31 6.30
N ASN A 41 5.10 4.00 6.45
CA ASN A 41 4.05 3.38 7.25
C ASN A 41 4.22 3.78 8.73
N ASP A 42 5.46 3.82 9.22
CA ASP A 42 5.81 4.32 10.55
C ASP A 42 5.51 5.81 10.71
N ALA A 43 5.75 6.63 9.69
CA ALA A 43 5.38 8.06 9.72
C ALA A 43 3.85 8.30 9.72
N TYR A 44 3.07 7.39 9.13
CA TYR A 44 1.60 7.43 9.19
C TYR A 44 1.08 6.98 10.56
N ASP A 45 1.70 5.95 11.15
CA ASP A 45 1.38 5.45 12.49
C ASP A 45 1.83 6.40 13.61
N ALA A 46 2.93 7.14 13.42
CA ALA A 46 3.45 8.10 14.38
C ALA A 46 2.53 9.31 14.62
N LYS A 47 1.54 9.55 13.74
CA LYS A 47 0.54 10.61 13.91
C LYS A 47 -0.73 10.17 14.63
N GLN A 48 -0.85 8.91 15.04
CA GLN A 48 -2.07 8.42 15.67
C GLN A 48 -2.27 9.01 17.06
N SER A 49 -3.44 9.56 17.31
CA SER A 49 -3.85 10.01 18.64
C SER A 49 -4.08 8.82 19.57
N VAL A 50 -4.01 9.05 20.89
CA VAL A 50 -4.24 8.00 21.89
C VAL A 50 -5.64 7.38 21.74
N GLY A 51 -6.64 8.16 21.35
CA GLY A 51 -8.00 7.67 21.10
C GLY A 51 -8.08 6.72 19.91
N GLU A 52 -7.35 7.01 18.83
CA GLU A 52 -7.29 6.14 17.64
C GLU A 52 -6.62 4.79 17.94
N ARG A 53 -5.56 4.80 18.77
CA ARG A 53 -4.91 3.56 19.21
C ARG A 53 -5.81 2.68 20.06
N VAL A 54 -6.61 3.29 20.95
CA VAL A 54 -7.57 2.58 21.80
C VAL A 54 -8.73 2.02 20.96
N ALA A 55 -9.27 2.80 20.01
CA ALA A 55 -10.29 2.32 19.08
C ALA A 55 -9.82 1.09 18.29
N ASP A 56 -8.53 1.02 17.94
CA ASP A 56 -7.97 -0.09 17.15
C ASP A 56 -7.75 -1.35 17.95
N ALA A 57 -7.32 -1.17 19.20
CA ALA A 57 -7.28 -2.25 20.15
C ALA A 57 -8.70 -2.82 20.36
N ILE A 58 -9.69 -1.96 20.55
CA ILE A 58 -11.09 -2.36 20.75
C ILE A 58 -11.66 -3.04 19.49
N ALA A 59 -11.41 -2.51 18.30
CA ALA A 59 -11.90 -3.10 17.04
C ALA A 59 -11.29 -4.49 16.78
N ARG A 60 -9.99 -4.68 17.03
CA ARG A 60 -9.32 -5.98 16.89
C ARG A 60 -9.80 -7.01 17.91
N VAL A 61 -10.02 -6.58 19.16
CA VAL A 61 -10.52 -7.48 20.22
C VAL A 61 -12.00 -7.82 19.98
N GLY A 62 -12.82 -6.83 19.63
CA GLY A 62 -14.25 -7.00 19.38
C GLY A 62 -14.57 -7.81 18.13
N GLY A 63 -13.66 -7.84 17.14
CA GLY A 63 -13.82 -8.64 15.91
C GLY A 63 -13.37 -10.10 16.02
N SER A 64 -12.82 -10.53 17.16
CA SER A 64 -12.30 -11.90 17.31
C SER A 64 -13.39 -12.91 17.64
N TRP A 65 -13.35 -14.08 16.99
CA TRP A 65 -14.25 -15.20 17.29
C TRP A 65 -14.20 -15.65 18.76
N ALA A 66 -13.02 -15.58 19.39
CA ALA A 66 -12.86 -15.94 20.80
C ALA A 66 -13.60 -14.96 21.74
N PHE A 67 -13.65 -13.68 21.39
CA PHE A 67 -14.40 -12.67 22.14
C PHE A 67 -15.90 -12.93 22.07
N ILE A 68 -16.42 -13.21 20.87
CA ILE A 68 -17.85 -13.52 20.65
C ILE A 68 -18.29 -14.73 21.50
N ILE A 69 -17.51 -15.81 21.49
CA ILE A 69 -17.83 -17.03 22.25
C ILE A 69 -17.78 -16.77 23.76
N THR A 70 -16.76 -16.05 24.24
CA THR A 70 -16.63 -15.71 25.67
C THR A 70 -17.77 -14.80 26.13
N PHE A 71 -18.15 -13.82 25.31
CA PHE A 71 -19.25 -12.91 25.58
C PHE A 71 -20.60 -13.63 25.65
N LEU A 72 -20.89 -14.52 24.70
CA LEU A 72 -22.08 -15.37 24.73
C LEU A 72 -22.10 -16.26 25.98
N GLY A 73 -20.97 -16.86 26.34
CA GLY A 73 -20.84 -17.64 27.57
C GLY A 73 -21.14 -16.81 28.82
N PHE A 74 -20.63 -15.58 28.89
CA PHE A 74 -20.94 -14.64 29.97
C PHE A 74 -22.44 -14.34 30.06
N LEU A 75 -23.12 -14.08 28.94
CA LEU A 75 -24.57 -13.84 28.92
C LEU A 75 -25.37 -15.04 29.43
N VAL A 76 -24.98 -16.26 29.04
CA VAL A 76 -25.61 -17.50 29.53
C VAL A 76 -25.41 -17.65 31.04
N VAL A 77 -24.18 -17.46 31.53
CA VAL A 77 -23.89 -17.54 32.97
C VAL A 77 -24.66 -16.47 33.75
N TRP A 78 -24.70 -15.23 33.26
CA TRP A 78 -25.46 -14.14 33.87
C TRP A 78 -26.94 -14.46 34.00
N THR A 79 -27.53 -15.01 32.93
CA THR A 79 -28.93 -15.43 32.88
C THR A 79 -29.20 -16.56 33.88
N ILE A 80 -28.34 -17.58 33.93
CA ILE A 80 -28.45 -18.72 34.86
C ILE A 80 -28.36 -18.24 36.31
N VAL A 81 -27.38 -17.39 36.64
CA VAL A 81 -27.19 -16.88 38.01
C VAL A 81 -28.40 -16.07 38.45
N ASN A 82 -28.88 -15.13 37.64
CA ASN A 82 -30.02 -14.29 38.02
C ASN A 82 -31.36 -15.03 38.06
N THR A 83 -31.54 -16.06 37.21
CA THR A 83 -32.82 -16.80 37.14
C THR A 83 -32.90 -17.96 38.13
N ILE A 84 -31.82 -18.75 38.25
CA ILE A 84 -31.83 -20.03 38.96
C ILE A 84 -31.22 -19.89 40.37
N VAL A 85 -30.12 -19.13 40.50
CA VAL A 85 -29.37 -19.05 41.77
C VAL A 85 -29.96 -17.99 42.69
N LEU A 86 -30.45 -16.89 42.12
CA LEU A 86 -30.87 -15.70 42.86
C LEU A 86 -32.40 -15.50 42.82
N THR A 87 -33.19 -16.58 42.89
CA THR A 87 -34.65 -16.55 42.66
C THR A 87 -35.45 -15.65 43.61
N ARG A 88 -34.92 -15.30 44.81
CA ARG A 88 -35.58 -14.40 45.78
C ARG A 88 -35.00 -12.99 45.88
N GLU A 89 -33.75 -12.80 45.44
CA GLU A 89 -33.03 -11.50 45.49
C GLU A 89 -32.33 -11.26 44.14
N ALA A 90 -33.04 -11.50 43.03
CA ALA A 90 -32.47 -11.37 41.70
C ALA A 90 -32.08 -9.91 41.45
N PHE A 91 -30.80 -9.71 41.15
CA PHE A 91 -30.25 -8.39 40.83
C PHE A 91 -30.81 -7.86 39.50
N ASP A 92 -31.01 -8.75 38.52
CA ASP A 92 -31.66 -8.46 37.24
C ASP A 92 -32.72 -9.53 36.93
N PRO A 93 -33.94 -9.42 37.47
CA PRO A 93 -35.02 -10.38 37.23
C PRO A 93 -35.46 -10.35 35.76
N TYR A 94 -36.00 -11.48 35.27
CA TYR A 94 -36.64 -11.53 33.96
C TYR A 94 -37.71 -10.41 33.87
N PRO A 95 -37.63 -9.48 32.89
CA PRO A 95 -37.05 -9.62 31.54
C PRO A 95 -35.62 -9.05 31.31
N PHE A 96 -34.77 -8.97 32.34
CA PHE A 96 -33.35 -8.53 32.27
C PHE A 96 -33.14 -7.09 31.77
N ILE A 97 -33.74 -6.11 32.45
CA ILE A 97 -33.70 -4.70 32.06
C ILE A 97 -32.27 -4.14 32.12
N PHE A 98 -31.49 -4.54 33.12
CA PHE A 98 -30.12 -4.05 33.28
C PHE A 98 -29.23 -4.59 32.16
N LEU A 99 -29.29 -5.89 31.88
CA LEU A 99 -28.54 -6.48 30.78
C LEU A 99 -28.93 -5.85 29.43
N ASN A 100 -30.22 -5.62 29.20
CA ASN A 100 -30.70 -4.99 27.97
C ASN A 100 -30.16 -3.55 27.81
N LEU A 101 -30.13 -2.77 28.90
CA LEU A 101 -29.59 -1.42 28.91
C LEU A 101 -28.09 -1.43 28.55
N VAL A 102 -27.31 -2.31 29.18
CA VAL A 102 -25.86 -2.44 28.91
C VAL A 102 -25.59 -2.84 27.47
N LEU A 103 -26.31 -3.85 26.95
CA LEU A 103 -26.19 -4.29 25.56
C LEU A 103 -26.53 -3.18 24.57
N SER A 104 -27.59 -2.41 24.85
CA SER A 104 -28.00 -1.29 23.99
C SER A 104 -26.96 -0.18 23.96
N MET A 105 -26.36 0.16 25.11
CA MET A 105 -25.27 1.14 25.18
C MET A 105 -24.02 0.64 24.45
N LEU A 106 -23.68 -0.64 24.60
CA LEU A 106 -22.54 -1.26 23.90
C LEU A 106 -22.73 -1.19 22.38
N ALA A 107 -23.91 -1.56 21.89
CA ALA A 107 -24.26 -1.52 20.47
C ALA A 107 -24.23 -0.08 19.92
N ALA A 108 -24.73 0.90 20.68
CA ALA A 108 -24.71 2.30 20.27
C ALA A 108 -23.28 2.85 20.09
N LEU A 109 -22.33 2.41 20.92
CA LEU A 109 -20.91 2.78 20.80
C LEU A 109 -20.18 1.98 19.72
N GLN A 110 -20.64 0.78 19.37
CA GLN A 110 -20.01 -0.05 18.35
C GLN A 110 -20.06 0.57 16.95
N ALA A 111 -21.20 1.12 16.52
CA ALA A 111 -21.34 1.66 15.16
C ALA A 111 -20.35 2.79 14.84
N PRO A 112 -20.16 3.82 15.71
CA PRO A 112 -19.13 4.84 15.50
C PRO A 112 -17.70 4.29 15.51
N ILE A 113 -17.37 3.35 16.43
CA ILE A 113 -16.03 2.76 16.50
C ILE A 113 -15.72 1.97 15.22
N ILE A 114 -16.68 1.18 14.73
CA ILE A 114 -16.56 0.45 13.47
C ILE A 114 -16.39 1.45 12.32
N MET A 115 -17.20 2.52 12.27
CA MET A 115 -17.10 3.54 11.22
C MET A 115 -15.76 4.28 11.25
N MET A 116 -15.21 4.59 12.43
CA MET A 116 -13.88 5.19 12.57
C MET A 116 -12.79 4.23 12.07
N SER A 117 -12.87 2.95 12.44
CA SER A 117 -11.93 1.93 11.96
C SER A 117 -12.02 1.76 10.44
N GLN A 118 -13.23 1.72 9.88
CA GLN A 118 -13.47 1.62 8.43
C GLN A 118 -12.95 2.86 7.68
N ASN A 119 -13.21 4.07 8.19
CA ASN A 119 -12.74 5.29 7.54
C ASN A 119 -11.22 5.35 7.48
N ARG A 120 -10.52 4.83 8.51
CA ARG A 120 -9.07 4.72 8.50
C ARG A 120 -8.56 3.63 7.56
N GLN A 121 -9.19 2.46 7.53
CA GLN A 121 -8.85 1.43 6.53
C GLN A 121 -8.98 1.98 5.11
N ALA A 122 -10.11 2.62 4.79
CA ALA A 122 -10.32 3.26 3.49
C ALA A 122 -9.33 4.40 3.18
N ALA A 123 -8.76 5.06 4.19
CA ALA A 123 -7.71 6.06 3.98
C ALA A 123 -6.36 5.40 3.64
N ARG A 124 -6.02 4.28 4.30
CA ARG A 124 -4.84 3.46 3.99
C ARG A 124 -4.95 2.86 2.60
N ASP A 125 -6.07 2.24 2.27
CA ASP A 125 -6.32 1.62 0.96
C ASP A 125 -6.16 2.64 -0.18
N ARG A 126 -6.66 3.87 0.01
CA ARG A 126 -6.50 4.97 -0.96
C ARG A 126 -5.04 5.41 -1.11
N PHE A 127 -4.28 5.43 -0.02
CA PHE A 127 -2.87 5.77 -0.05
C PHE A 127 -2.06 4.70 -0.78
N GLU A 128 -2.29 3.42 -0.47
CA GLU A 128 -1.65 2.28 -1.14
C GLU A 128 -1.99 2.28 -2.64
N ALA A 129 -3.27 2.45 -3.01
CA ALA A 129 -3.68 2.52 -4.42
C ALA A 129 -3.02 3.68 -5.18
N SER A 130 -2.84 4.83 -4.53
CA SER A 130 -2.15 5.98 -5.13
C SER A 130 -0.66 5.67 -5.38
N LYS A 131 -0.04 4.87 -4.51
CA LYS A 131 1.36 4.47 -4.64
C LYS A 131 1.54 3.40 -5.71
N ASP A 132 0.65 2.41 -5.76
CA ASP A 132 0.65 1.42 -6.83
C ASP A 132 0.50 2.07 -8.21
N TYR A 133 -0.35 3.09 -8.31
CA TYR A 133 -0.49 3.89 -9.53
C TYR A 133 0.82 4.60 -9.92
N GLU A 134 1.51 5.23 -8.98
CA GLU A 134 2.79 5.91 -9.21
C GLU A 134 3.87 4.93 -9.70
N VAL A 135 3.97 3.76 -9.08
CA VAL A 135 4.90 2.70 -9.48
C VAL A 135 4.57 2.17 -10.87
N ASN A 136 3.29 1.91 -11.16
CA ASN A 136 2.85 1.42 -12.46
C ASN A 136 3.15 2.44 -13.57
N LEU A 137 2.88 3.73 -13.33
CA LEU A 137 3.21 4.79 -14.28
C LEU A 137 4.71 4.87 -14.56
N LYS A 138 5.54 4.76 -13.51
CA LYS A 138 7.00 4.73 -13.66
C LYS A 138 7.45 3.54 -14.50
N ALA A 139 6.92 2.35 -14.24
CA ALA A 139 7.22 1.14 -15.00
C ALA A 139 6.82 1.29 -16.48
N GLU A 140 5.67 1.91 -16.76
CA GLU A 140 5.22 2.20 -18.13
C GLU A 140 6.19 3.14 -18.87
N ILE A 141 6.65 4.21 -18.21
CA ILE A 141 7.64 5.14 -18.79
C ILE A 141 8.98 4.42 -19.06
N GLU A 142 9.47 3.62 -18.12
CA GLU A 142 10.70 2.84 -18.29
C GLU A 142 10.57 1.84 -19.45
N LEU A 143 9.41 1.20 -19.60
CA LEU A 143 9.12 0.30 -20.72
C LEU A 143 9.14 1.05 -22.06
N MET A 144 8.50 2.22 -22.15
CA MET A 144 8.51 3.04 -23.36
C MET A 144 9.93 3.48 -23.74
N ALA A 145 10.72 3.91 -22.75
CA ALA A 145 12.12 4.30 -22.96
C ALA A 145 12.97 3.12 -23.47
N LEU A 146 12.77 1.93 -22.88
CA LEU A 146 13.45 0.70 -23.32
C LEU A 146 13.03 0.33 -24.75
N HIS A 147 11.75 0.39 -25.07
CA HIS A 147 11.22 0.09 -26.40
C HIS A 147 11.84 1.01 -27.46
N HIS A 148 11.85 2.32 -27.19
CA HIS A 148 12.47 3.29 -28.08
C HIS A 148 13.97 3.04 -28.31
N LYS A 149 14.69 2.65 -27.26
CA LYS A 149 16.12 2.31 -27.36
C LYS A 149 16.34 1.07 -28.21
N ILE A 150 15.50 0.03 -28.04
CA ILE A 150 15.55 -1.20 -28.83
C ILE A 150 15.26 -0.90 -30.31
N ASP A 151 14.21 -0.14 -30.60
CA ASP A 151 13.86 0.24 -31.98
C ASP A 151 15.01 0.98 -32.66
N THR A 152 15.61 1.95 -31.96
CA THR A 152 16.75 2.70 -32.48
C THR A 152 17.94 1.79 -32.80
N HIS A 153 18.25 0.84 -31.90
CA HIS A 153 19.31 -0.15 -32.14
C HIS A 153 18.98 -1.05 -33.34
N PHE A 154 17.78 -1.60 -33.42
CA PHE A 154 17.39 -2.48 -34.53
C PHE A 154 17.36 -1.76 -35.88
N ILE A 155 16.88 -0.52 -35.92
CA ILE A 155 16.92 0.31 -37.15
C ILE A 155 18.37 0.51 -37.60
N SER A 156 19.29 0.78 -36.66
CA SER A 156 20.71 0.99 -36.97
C SER A 156 21.37 -0.28 -37.52
N GLU A 157 21.08 -1.45 -36.94
CA GLU A 157 21.63 -2.73 -37.42
C GLU A 157 21.06 -3.13 -38.78
N ILE A 158 19.75 -2.98 -38.99
CA ILE A 158 19.11 -3.26 -40.28
C ILE A 158 19.70 -2.36 -41.38
N ALA A 159 19.93 -1.08 -41.08
CA ALA A 159 20.55 -0.15 -42.03
C ALA A 159 21.99 -0.57 -42.38
N ALA A 160 22.78 -0.97 -41.38
CA ALA A 160 24.15 -1.46 -41.58
C ALA A 160 24.17 -2.75 -42.41
N LEU A 161 23.32 -3.73 -42.07
CA LEU A 161 23.20 -5.00 -42.80
C LEU A 161 22.81 -4.78 -44.26
N LYS A 162 21.86 -3.86 -44.51
CA LYS A 162 21.40 -3.52 -45.86
C LYS A 162 22.53 -2.90 -46.70
N LEU A 163 23.34 -2.02 -46.12
CA LEU A 163 24.50 -1.44 -46.80
C LEU A 163 25.54 -2.52 -47.16
N GLU A 164 25.77 -3.47 -46.26
CA GLU A 164 26.70 -4.56 -46.49
C GLU A 164 26.23 -5.50 -47.61
N VAL A 165 24.94 -5.85 -47.64
CA VAL A 165 24.33 -6.63 -48.72
C VAL A 165 24.45 -5.90 -50.07
N LEU A 166 24.15 -4.59 -50.12
CA LEU A 166 24.28 -3.80 -51.35
C LEU A 166 25.73 -3.74 -51.85
N ARG A 167 26.69 -3.58 -50.94
CA ARG A 167 28.12 -3.60 -51.27
C ARG A 167 28.52 -4.95 -51.85
N LEU A 168 28.08 -6.06 -51.24
CA LEU A 168 28.39 -7.40 -51.70
C LEU A 168 27.83 -7.64 -53.11
N HIS A 169 26.59 -7.18 -53.35
CA HIS A 169 25.95 -7.27 -54.65
C HIS A 169 26.73 -6.53 -55.75
N GLU A 170 27.21 -5.32 -55.47
CA GLU A 170 28.01 -4.54 -56.42
C GLU A 170 29.37 -5.21 -56.72
N VAL A 171 30.04 -5.78 -55.71
CA VAL A 171 31.30 -6.51 -55.90
C VAL A 171 31.11 -7.75 -56.76
N LEU A 172 30.00 -8.47 -56.59
CA LEU A 172 29.67 -9.63 -57.42
C LEU A 172 29.36 -9.21 -58.86
N ARG A 173 28.60 -8.12 -59.03
CA ARG A 173 28.26 -7.57 -60.36
C ARG A 173 29.48 -7.12 -61.16
N GLN A 174 30.53 -6.61 -60.51
CA GLN A 174 31.78 -6.20 -61.17
C GLN A 174 32.69 -7.38 -61.54
N ARG A 175 32.41 -8.60 -61.06
CA ARG A 175 33.17 -9.82 -61.39
C ARG A 175 32.58 -10.62 -62.55
N GLU A 176 31.37 -10.28 -63.00
CA GLU A 176 30.73 -10.80 -64.22
C GLU A 176 31.04 -9.91 -65.43
#